data_AF-A0A7C6AFS2-F1
#
_entry.id   AF-A0A7C6AFS2-F1
#
_cell.length_a   1.000
_cell.length_b   1.000
_cell.length_c   1.000
_cell.angle_alpha   90.00
_cell.angle_beta   90.00
_cell.angle_gamma   90.00
#
_symmetry.space_group_name_H-M   'P 1'
#
loop_
_entity.id
_entity.type
_entity.pdbx_description
1 polymer ?
#
loop_
_entity_poly.entity_id
_entity_poly.type
_entity_poly.pdbx_seq_one_letter_code
_entity_poly.pdbx_strand_id
1 'polypeptide(L)' 'RKTFETDKMWYFSRSRKELWFKGKTSGNFQEVIKLRADCDRDGILALVRQRGVACHTGNLSCFNIRRLV' A
#
# COMPACT_ATOMS: atom_id res chain seq x y z
N ARG A 1 -2.86 -7.37 -11.39
CA ARG A 1 -2.25 -8.71 -11.57
C ARG A 1 -1.10 -8.97 -10.58
N LYS A 2 0.02 -8.25 -10.63
CA LYS A 2 1.18 -8.47 -9.75
C LYS A 2 0.88 -8.55 -8.25
N THR A 3 -0.01 -7.70 -7.74
CA THR A 3 -0.46 -7.76 -6.33
C THR A 3 -0.99 -9.14 -5.93
N PHE A 4 -1.78 -9.79 -6.79
CA PHE A 4 -2.29 -11.14 -6.57
C PHE A 4 -1.24 -12.22 -6.76
N GLU A 5 -0.26 -12.01 -7.65
CA GLU A 5 0.82 -12.99 -7.89
C GLU A 5 1.81 -13.07 -6.73
N THR A 6 1.97 -12.00 -5.95
CA THR A 6 3.01 -11.91 -4.93
C THR A 6 2.50 -11.70 -3.51
N ASP A 7 1.18 -11.57 -3.32
CA ASP A 7 0.53 -11.18 -2.06
C ASP A 7 1.15 -9.94 -1.42
N LYS A 8 1.59 -8.99 -2.26
CA LYS A 8 2.25 -7.75 -1.83
C LYS A 8 1.71 -6.58 -2.62
N MET A 9 1.67 -5.39 -2.02
CA MET A 9 1.16 -4.23 -2.72
C MET A 9 2.11 -3.75 -3.82
N TRP A 10 1.61 -3.80 -5.05
CA TRP A 10 2.18 -3.14 -6.21
C TRP A 10 1.26 -2.01 -6.66
N TYR A 11 1.87 -0.88 -6.98
CA TYR A 11 1.19 0.29 -7.50
C TYR A 11 1.77 0.65 -8.87
N PHE A 12 1.04 1.40 -9.68
CA PHE A 12 1.64 2.07 -10.83
C PHE A 12 2.04 3.49 -10.43
N SER A 13 3.35 3.77 -10.46
CA SER A 13 3.85 5.12 -10.18
C SER A 13 3.72 5.98 -11.43
N ARG A 14 2.82 6.97 -11.40
CA ARG A 14 2.62 7.88 -12.54
C ARG A 14 3.84 8.74 -12.85
N SER A 15 4.60 9.15 -11.84
CA SER A 15 5.82 9.96 -12.03
C SER A 15 6.97 9.14 -12.59
N ARG A 16 7.14 7.89 -12.14
CA ARG A 16 8.17 6.97 -12.64
C ARG A 16 7.75 6.23 -13.92
N LYS A 17 6.46 6.28 -14.26
CA LYS A 17 5.84 5.55 -15.39
C LYS A 17 6.13 4.05 -15.37
N GLU A 18 6.17 3.47 -14.17
CA GLU A 18 6.51 2.05 -13.99
C GLU A 18 5.68 1.40 -12.89
N LEU A 19 5.64 0.07 -12.91
CA LEU A 19 5.09 -0.70 -11.81
C LEU A 19 6.07 -0.70 -10.63
N TRP A 20 5.57 -0.29 -9.46
CA TRP A 20 6.36 -0.08 -8.25
C TRP A 20 5.91 -1.02 -7.13
N PHE A 21 6.86 -1.79 -6.63
CA PHE A 21 6.67 -2.63 -5.44
C PHE A 21 6.83 -1.77 -4.19
N LYS A 22 5.76 -1.62 -3.40
CA LYS A 22 5.78 -0.80 -2.18
C LYS A 22 6.81 -1.35 -1.19
N GLY A 23 7.81 -0.52 -0.88
CA GLY A 23 8.89 -0.87 0.03
C GLY A 23 10.14 -1.42 -0.66
N LYS A 24 10.20 -1.50 -2.00
CA LYS A 24 11.37 -2.02 -2.75
C LYS A 24 12.70 -1.41 -2.31
N THR A 25 12.73 -0.10 -2.03
CA THR A 25 13.95 0.60 -1.58
C THR A 25 14.10 0.63 -0.06
N SER A 26 13.00 0.77 0.69
CA SER A 26 13.06 0.98 2.15
C SER A 26 12.97 -0.29 2.98
N GLY A 27 12.60 -1.42 2.40
CA GLY A 27 12.24 -2.65 3.12
C GLY A 27 10.87 -2.61 3.80
N ASN A 28 10.14 -1.48 3.74
CA ASN A 28 8.83 -1.31 4.37
C ASN A 28 7.70 -1.82 3.46
N PHE A 29 7.53 -3.14 3.46
CA PHE A 29 6.57 -3.84 2.61
C PHE A 29 5.14 -3.79 3.14
N GLN A 30 4.19 -4.09 2.25
CA GLN A 30 2.78 -4.29 2.58
C GLN A 30 2.36 -5.66 2.03
N GLU A 31 2.06 -6.59 2.93
CA GLU A 31 1.54 -7.92 2.59
C GLU A 31 0.01 -7.83 2.54
N VAL A 32 -0.58 -8.38 1.48
CA VAL A 32 -2.04 -8.33 1.28
C VAL A 32 -2.71 -9.36 2.18
N ILE A 33 -3.73 -8.93 2.93
CA ILE A 33 -4.60 -9.81 3.72
C ILE A 33 -5.94 -9.99 3.00
N LYS A 34 -6.54 -8.88 2.54
CA LYS A 34 -7.83 -8.88 1.85
C LYS A 34 -7.93 -7.69 0.91
N LEU A 35 -8.53 -7.91 -0.27
CA LEU A 35 -8.92 -6.86 -1.19
C LEU A 35 -10.45 -6.83 -1.29
N ARG A 36 -11.04 -5.63 -1.33
CA ARG A 36 -12.47 -5.42 -1.57
C ARG A 36 -12.62 -4.36 -2.65
N ALA A 37 -13.52 -4.58 -3.60
CA ALA A 37 -13.96 -3.54 -4.51
C ALA A 37 -15.11 -2.74 -3.89
N ASP A 38 -15.26 -1.50 -4.31
CA ASP A 38 -16.47 -0.71 -4.08
C ASP A 38 -17.63 -1.16 -4.99
N CYS A 39 -18.76 -0.44 -4.91
CA CYS A 39 -20.02 -0.86 -5.51
C CYS A 39 -20.03 -0.79 -7.04
N ASP A 40 -19.35 0.21 -7.62
CA ASP A 40 -19.16 0.43 -9.05
C ASP A 40 -17.83 -0.12 -9.59
N ARG A 41 -16.96 -0.60 -8.70
CA ARG A 41 -15.73 -1.36 -9.00
C ARG A 41 -14.64 -0.52 -9.63
N ASP A 42 -14.57 0.76 -9.32
CA ASP A 42 -13.47 1.64 -9.73
C ASP A 42 -12.47 1.93 -8.60
N GLY A 43 -12.81 1.54 -7.37
CA GLY A 43 -11.95 1.62 -6.19
C GLY A 43 -11.71 0.27 -5.52
N ILE A 44 -10.53 0.17 -4.87
CA ILE A 44 -10.14 -1.02 -4.11
C ILE A 44 -9.71 -0.62 -2.69
N LEU A 45 -10.33 -1.23 -1.68
CA LEU A 45 -9.86 -1.23 -0.31
C LEU A 45 -8.94 -2.43 -0.08
N ALA A 46 -7.67 -2.16 0.22
CA ALA A 46 -6.68 -3.17 0.58
C ALA A 46 -6.44 -3.20 2.10
N LEU A 47 -6.81 -4.31 2.74
CA LEU A 47 -6.36 -4.63 4.09
C LEU A 47 -4.99 -5.29 3.99
N VAL A 48 -4.00 -4.72 4.67
CA VAL A 48 -2.60 -5.14 4.57
C VAL A 48 -1.95 -5.32 5.94
N ARG A 49 -1.00 -6.25 6.03
CA ARG A 49 0.00 -6.26 7.11
C ARG A 49 1.16 -5.36 6.70
N GLN A 50 1.32 -4.23 7.40
CA GLN A 50 2.41 -3.30 7.16
C GLN A 50 3.68 -3.77 7.89
N ARG A 51 4.80 -3.86 7.17
CA ARG A 51 6.14 -4.01 7.77
C ARG A 51 6.85 -2.67 7.81
N GLY A 52 7.38 -2.28 8.97
CA GLY A 52 7.98 -0.96 9.16
C GLY A 52 6.96 0.16 9.00
N VAL A 53 7.40 1.32 8.50
CA VAL A 53 6.56 2.52 8.37
C VAL A 53 6.04 2.69 6.94
N ALA A 54 4.77 3.04 6.77
CA ALA A 54 4.18 3.19 5.45
C ALA A 54 4.67 4.47 4.75
N CYS A 55 4.86 5.55 5.51
CA CYS A 55 5.19 6.87 5.00
C CYS A 55 6.70 7.12 4.92
N HIS A 56 7.11 7.90 3.92
CA HIS A 56 8.51 8.29 3.71
C HIS A 56 9.04 9.28 4.76
N THR A 57 8.16 9.89 5.58
CA THR A 57 8.54 10.77 6.69
C THR A 57 8.86 10.03 7.98
N GLY A 58 8.81 8.69 7.99
CA GLY A 58 9.00 7.89 9.19
C GLY A 58 7.71 7.53 9.95
N ASN A 59 6.54 7.96 9.46
CA ASN A 59 5.26 7.70 10.15
C ASN A 59 4.58 6.40 9.69
N LEU A 60 3.86 5.75 10.61
CA LEU A 60 3.12 4.52 10.31
C LEU A 60 2.05 4.71 9.23
N SER A 61 1.47 5.91 9.13
CA SER A 61 0.47 6.29 8.13
C SER A 61 0.92 7.59 7.43
N CYS A 62 0.53 7.78 6.17
CA CYS A 62 0.69 9.06 5.49
C CYS A 62 -0.19 10.15 6.12
N PHE A 63 -1.34 9.75 6.65
CA PHE A 63 -2.23 10.62 7.38
C PHE A 63 -1.75 10.62 8.83
N ASN A 64 -0.94 11.59 9.22
CA ASN A 64 -0.50 11.78 10.60
C ASN A 64 -1.70 12.00 11.51
N ILE A 65 -2.26 10.92 12.06
CA ILE A 65 -3.30 11.01 13.06
C ILE A 65 -2.59 11.24 14.39
N ARG A 66 -2.54 12.50 14.86
CA ARG A 66 -2.61 12.71 16.32
C ARG A 66 -3.89 11.99 16.72
N ARG A 67 -3.75 10.89 17.48
CA ARG A 67 -4.87 10.11 17.99
C ARG A 67 -5.90 11.10 18.55
N LEU A 68 -6.98 11.37 17.80
CA LEU A 68 -8.20 11.86 18.40
C LEU A 68 -8.76 10.60 19.06
N VAL A 69 -8.30 10.41 20.31
CA VAL A 69 -8.97 9.53 21.25
C VAL A 69 -10.35 10.10 21.49
#